data_AF-A0A255SU48-F1
#
_entry.id   AF-A0A255SU48-F1
#
_cell.length_a   1.000
_cell.length_b   1.000
_cell.length_c   1.000
_cell.angle_alpha   90.00
_cell.angle_beta   90.00
_cell.angle_gamma   90.00
#
_symmetry.space_group_name_H-M   'P 1'
#
loop_
_entity.id
_entity.type
_entity.pdbx_description
1 polymer ?
#
loop_
_entity_poly.entity_id
_entity_poly.type
_entity_poly.pdbx_seq_one_letter_code
_entity_poly.pdbx_strand_id
1 'polypeptide(L)'
;MPNNTLDKAIAAVPKFRDRISLVTKKLRLAQYADGSIYDYRLKIAQAVLFFNKLPEEFTQTDIDYYLSTLLDKNRCSLSFFKHTVFGLQAYYKVMGLKQPGGLVLPPVRKPKRLPRVLSQEQIARLIRNCALFDKTLLAIIYDCALRVGEACRLRWDDICFDRKKLFVFQGKGRK
;
A
#
# COMPACT_ATOMS: atom_id res chain seq x y z
N MET A 1 23.83 -9.27 -4.83
CA MET A 1 22.62 -9.16 -5.69
C MET A 1 21.70 -8.10 -5.09
N PRO A 2 21.21 -7.11 -5.83
CA PRO A 2 20.31 -6.12 -5.25
C PRO A 2 19.02 -6.80 -4.78
N ASN A 3 18.78 -6.81 -3.46
CA ASN A 3 17.68 -7.57 -2.86
C ASN A 3 16.30 -6.89 -3.03
N ASN A 4 16.29 -5.65 -3.55
CA ASN A 4 15.08 -4.86 -3.72
C ASN A 4 14.65 -4.81 -5.20
N THR A 5 13.35 -4.99 -5.47
CA THR A 5 12.77 -4.95 -6.83
C THR A 5 13.05 -3.63 -7.55
N LEU A 6 13.15 -2.54 -6.79
CA LEU A 6 13.52 -1.23 -7.31
C LEU A 6 14.94 -1.22 -7.90
N ASP A 7 15.90 -1.82 -7.21
CA ASP A 7 17.29 -1.83 -7.63
C ASP A 7 17.48 -2.70 -8.87
N LYS A 8 16.73 -3.81 -8.97
CA LYS A 8 16.69 -4.65 -10.19
C LYS A 8 16.16 -3.88 -11.39
N ALA A 9 15.10 -3.10 -11.21
CA ALA A 9 14.56 -2.25 -12.27
C ALA A 9 15.53 -1.14 -12.69
N ILE A 10 16.25 -0.55 -11.74
CA ILE A 10 17.30 0.45 -12.02
C ILE A 10 18.48 -0.18 -12.76
N ALA A 11 18.88 -1.40 -12.40
CA ALA A 11 19.94 -2.13 -13.09
C ALA A 11 19.56 -2.46 -14.55
N ALA A 12 18.29 -2.81 -14.78
CA ALA A 12 17.78 -3.09 -16.13
C ALA A 12 17.62 -1.83 -16.99
N VAL A 13 17.15 -0.73 -16.39
CA VAL A 13 16.93 0.55 -17.08
C VAL A 13 17.57 1.68 -16.27
N PRO A 14 18.83 2.06 -16.55
CA PRO A 14 19.56 3.05 -15.74
C PRO A 14 18.85 4.41 -15.64
N LYS A 15 18.21 4.86 -16.73
CA LYS A 15 17.41 6.10 -16.80
C LYS A 15 16.22 6.11 -15.85
N PHE A 16 15.77 4.94 -15.36
CA PHE A 16 14.63 4.84 -14.45
C PHE A 16 14.91 5.48 -13.09
N ARG A 17 16.18 5.52 -12.65
CA ARG A 17 16.58 6.12 -11.36
C ARG A 17 16.16 7.58 -11.22
N ASP A 18 16.41 8.37 -12.27
CA ASP A 18 16.09 9.80 -12.27
C ASP A 18 14.58 10.01 -12.36
N ARG A 19 13.91 9.19 -13.19
CA ARG A 19 12.45 9.25 -13.38
C ARG A 19 11.70 8.90 -12.09
N ILE A 20 12.10 7.85 -11.39
CA ILE A 20 11.43 7.45 -10.15
C ILE A 20 11.66 8.48 -9.03
N SER A 21 12.84 9.11 -8.98
CA SER A 21 13.13 10.22 -8.06
C SER A 21 12.22 11.42 -8.34
N LEU A 22 12.08 11.80 -9.62
CA LEU A 22 11.20 12.89 -10.04
C LEU A 22 9.73 12.60 -9.70
N VAL A 23 9.23 11.40 -10.03
CA VAL A 23 7.85 10.98 -9.69
C VAL A 23 7.62 11.01 -8.20
N THR A 24 8.58 10.54 -7.40
CA THR A 24 8.48 10.56 -5.94
C THR A 24 8.32 11.99 -5.42
N LYS A 25 9.12 12.93 -5.93
CA LYS A 25 9.00 14.36 -5.57
C LYS A 25 7.63 14.91 -5.94
N LYS A 26 7.14 14.63 -7.15
CA LYS A 26 5.83 15.12 -7.60
C LYS A 26 4.66 14.49 -6.84
N LEU A 27 4.73 13.21 -6.49
CA LEU A 27 3.71 12.55 -5.66
C LEU A 27 3.65 13.15 -4.26
N ARG A 28 4.81 13.50 -3.68
CA ARG A 28 4.86 14.23 -2.40
C ARG A 28 4.22 15.62 -2.51
N LEU A 29 4.50 16.36 -3.58
CA LEU A 29 3.85 17.66 -3.83
C LEU A 29 2.33 17.53 -3.97
N ALA A 30 1.85 16.44 -4.56
CA ALA A 30 0.43 16.11 -4.65
C ALA A 30 -0.17 15.54 -3.34
N GLN A 31 0.56 15.60 -2.22
CA GLN A 31 0.14 15.17 -0.88
C GLN A 31 -0.28 13.69 -0.76
N TYR A 32 0.31 12.80 -1.56
CA TYR A 32 0.13 11.36 -1.37
C TYR A 32 0.79 10.90 -0.05
N ALA A 33 0.18 9.91 0.62
CA ALA A 33 0.77 9.30 1.81
C ALA A 33 2.03 8.50 1.46
N ASP A 34 3.03 8.49 2.35
CA ASP A 34 4.31 7.81 2.10
C ASP A 34 4.15 6.31 1.80
N GLY A 35 3.19 5.64 2.45
CA GLY A 35 2.87 4.23 2.16
C GLY A 35 2.37 4.04 0.73
N SER A 36 1.50 4.93 0.23
CA SER A 36 1.04 4.90 -1.16
C SER A 36 2.16 5.18 -2.15
N ILE A 37 3.05 6.12 -1.82
CA ILE A 37 4.23 6.42 -2.64
C ILE A 37 5.14 5.20 -2.73
N TYR A 38 5.40 4.53 -1.60
CA TYR A 38 6.20 3.31 -1.56
C TYR A 38 5.59 2.20 -2.43
N ASP A 39 4.30 1.92 -2.25
CA ASP A 39 3.60 0.88 -3.01
C ASP A 39 3.62 1.18 -4.51
N TYR A 40 3.32 2.42 -4.91
CA TYR A 40 3.31 2.80 -6.32
C TYR A 40 4.69 2.68 -6.95
N ARG A 41 5.75 3.13 -6.26
CA ARG A 41 7.13 2.99 -6.75
C ARG A 41 7.48 1.53 -7.00
N LEU A 42 7.08 0.63 -6.08
CA LEU A 42 7.32 -0.80 -6.23
C LEU A 42 6.57 -1.38 -7.43
N LYS A 43 5.30 -1.01 -7.63
CA LYS A 43 4.52 -1.51 -8.78
C LYS A 43 5.01 -0.98 -10.12
N ILE A 44 5.39 0.28 -10.18
CA ILE A 44 5.98 0.88 -11.38
C ILE A 44 7.31 0.17 -11.69
N ALA A 45 8.17 -0.08 -10.69
CA ALA A 45 9.41 -0.82 -10.89
C ALA A 45 9.17 -2.25 -11.41
N GLN A 46 8.12 -2.93 -10.95
CA GLN A 46 7.74 -4.26 -11.45
C GLN A 46 7.29 -4.22 -12.92
N ALA A 47 6.57 -3.18 -13.34
CA ALA A 47 6.18 -3.01 -14.74
C ALA A 47 7.41 -2.70 -15.63
N VAL A 48 8.30 -1.82 -15.16
CA VAL A 48 9.56 -1.49 -15.86
C VAL A 48 10.45 -2.72 -16.01
N LEU A 49 10.59 -3.53 -14.97
CA LEU A 49 11.36 -4.78 -15.01
C LEU A 49 10.76 -5.82 -15.96
N PHE A 50 9.42 -5.82 -16.13
CA PHE A 50 8.75 -6.75 -17.04
C PHE A 50 9.02 -6.41 -18.51
N PHE A 51 8.99 -5.12 -18.86
CA PHE A 51 9.19 -4.66 -20.25
C PHE A 51 10.62 -4.28 -20.59
N ASN A 52 11.48 -4.05 -19.58
CA ASN A 52 12.80 -3.42 -19.71
C ASN A 52 12.74 -2.07 -20.45
N LYS A 53 11.66 -1.32 -20.24
CA LYS A 53 11.37 -0.03 -20.87
C LYS A 53 10.88 0.99 -19.85
N LEU A 54 11.00 2.27 -20.16
CA LEU A 54 10.41 3.32 -19.32
C LEU A 54 8.88 3.32 -19.46
N PRO A 55 8.12 3.72 -18.42
CA PRO A 55 6.67 3.79 -18.53
C PRO A 55 6.18 4.72 -19.65
N GLU A 56 6.99 5.70 -20.04
CA GLU A 56 6.68 6.65 -21.13
C GLU A 56 6.68 5.97 -22.51
N GLU A 57 7.35 4.82 -22.64
CA GLU A 57 7.50 4.04 -23.87
C GLU A 57 6.46 2.93 -23.98
N PHE A 58 5.62 2.73 -22.97
CA PHE A 58 4.59 1.69 -22.98
C PHE A 58 3.50 2.05 -23.99
N THR A 59 3.29 1.16 -24.96
CA THR A 59 2.16 1.27 -25.88
C THR A 59 0.87 0.75 -25.21
N GLN A 60 -0.27 1.06 -25.83
CA GLN A 60 -1.56 0.53 -25.38
C GLN A 60 -1.56 -1.00 -25.36
N THR A 61 -1.00 -1.63 -26.40
CA THR A 61 -0.87 -3.08 -26.52
C THR A 61 0.02 -3.67 -25.42
N ASP A 62 1.11 -3.00 -25.05
CA ASP A 62 1.97 -3.43 -23.94
C ASP A 62 1.19 -3.45 -22.62
N ILE A 63 0.41 -2.40 -22.36
CA ILE A 63 -0.38 -2.29 -21.11
C ILE A 63 -1.44 -3.37 -21.04
N ASP A 64 -2.18 -3.61 -22.12
CA ASP A 64 -3.22 -4.63 -22.15
C ASP A 64 -2.61 -6.03 -21.95
N TYR A 65 -1.45 -6.28 -22.58
CA TYR A 65 -0.68 -7.52 -22.40
C TYR A 65 -0.16 -7.69 -20.96
N TYR A 66 0.29 -6.61 -20.31
CA TYR A 66 0.73 -6.68 -18.93
C TYR A 66 -0.42 -6.98 -17.98
N LEU A 67 -1.53 -6.25 -18.12
CA LEU A 67 -2.68 -6.39 -17.25
C LEU A 67 -3.34 -7.77 -17.42
N SER A 68 -3.41 -8.32 -18.65
CA SER A 68 -3.87 -9.69 -18.88
C SER A 68 -2.93 -10.72 -18.24
N THR A 69 -1.61 -10.55 -18.39
CA THR A 69 -0.60 -11.44 -17.78
C THR A 69 -0.71 -11.47 -16.25
N LEU A 70 -1.05 -10.34 -15.62
CA LEU A 70 -1.27 -10.26 -14.17
C LEU A 70 -2.54 -11.01 -13.72
N LEU A 71 -3.55 -11.11 -14.58
CA LEU A 71 -4.82 -11.78 -14.30
C LEU A 71 -4.76 -13.30 -14.60
N ASP A 72 -4.15 -13.71 -15.70
CA ASP A 72 -4.20 -15.07 -16.25
C ASP A 72 -3.61 -16.15 -15.34
N LYS A 73 -2.72 -15.79 -14.41
CA LYS A 73 -1.97 -16.79 -13.63
C LYS A 73 -2.34 -16.84 -12.15
N ASN A 74 -3.39 -16.15 -11.71
CA ASN A 74 -3.70 -15.94 -10.29
C ASN A 74 -2.46 -15.52 -9.46
N ARG A 75 -1.45 -14.96 -10.14
CA ARG A 75 -0.10 -14.70 -9.63
C ARG A 75 -0.08 -13.54 -8.66
N CYS A 76 -1.12 -12.71 -8.70
CA CYS A 76 -1.18 -11.45 -8.01
C CYS A 76 -2.53 -11.32 -7.32
N SER A 77 -2.50 -10.81 -6.09
CA SER A 77 -3.73 -10.46 -5.40
C SER A 77 -4.45 -9.33 -6.13
N LEU A 78 -5.77 -9.24 -5.96
CA LEU A 78 -6.54 -8.13 -6.54
C LEU A 78 -6.07 -6.76 -6.04
N SER A 79 -5.55 -6.70 -4.82
CA SER A 79 -4.93 -5.48 -4.29
C SER A 79 -3.66 -5.14 -5.07
N PHE A 80 -2.79 -6.12 -5.33
CA PHE A 80 -1.61 -5.92 -6.18
C PHE A 80 -1.99 -5.32 -7.52
N PHE A 81 -2.96 -5.92 -8.22
CA PHE A 81 -3.42 -5.47 -9.52
C PHE A 81 -3.95 -4.02 -9.48
N LYS A 82 -4.76 -3.68 -8.47
CA LYS A 82 -5.26 -2.32 -8.27
C LYS A 82 -4.13 -1.31 -8.06
N HIS A 83 -3.16 -1.64 -7.19
CA HIS A 83 -2.02 -0.75 -6.94
C HIS A 83 -1.15 -0.57 -8.18
N THR A 84 -1.06 -1.57 -9.05
CA THR A 84 -0.38 -1.43 -10.34
C THR A 84 -1.10 -0.46 -11.26
N VAL A 85 -2.42 -0.61 -11.44
CA VAL A 85 -3.22 0.29 -12.28
C VAL A 85 -3.15 1.73 -11.75
N PHE A 86 -3.44 1.95 -10.47
CA PHE A 86 -3.41 3.29 -9.88
C PHE A 86 -2.00 3.87 -9.79
N GLY A 87 -0.97 3.04 -9.60
CA GLY A 87 0.42 3.48 -9.63
C GLY A 87 0.84 4.00 -11.00
N LEU A 88 0.47 3.30 -12.08
CA LEU A 88 0.73 3.73 -13.45
C LEU A 88 -0.09 4.98 -13.80
N GLN A 89 -1.38 5.02 -13.48
CA GLN A 89 -2.21 6.22 -13.66
C GLN A 89 -1.61 7.43 -12.94
N ALA A 90 -1.17 7.26 -11.69
CA ALA A 90 -0.53 8.31 -10.93
C ALA A 90 0.78 8.77 -11.58
N TYR A 91 1.59 7.84 -12.13
CA TYR A 91 2.80 8.16 -12.88
C TYR A 91 2.50 9.08 -14.08
N TYR A 92 1.59 8.69 -14.98
CA TYR A 92 1.26 9.50 -16.16
C TYR A 92 0.70 10.87 -15.75
N LYS A 93 -0.19 10.89 -14.75
CA LYS A 93 -0.79 12.12 -14.22
C LYS A 93 0.26 13.10 -13.70
N VAL A 94 1.20 12.66 -12.85
CA VAL A 94 2.22 13.58 -12.29
C VAL A 94 3.28 13.96 -13.32
N MET A 95 3.58 13.08 -14.28
CA MET A 95 4.51 13.40 -15.36
C MET A 95 3.90 14.33 -16.42
N GLY A 96 2.58 14.56 -16.42
CA GLY A 96 1.91 15.38 -17.42
C GLY A 96 1.82 14.67 -18.78
N LEU A 97 1.87 13.34 -18.79
CA LEU A 97 1.85 12.51 -19.99
C LEU A 97 0.43 12.08 -20.31
N LYS A 98 0.15 11.88 -21.61
CA LYS A 98 -1.14 11.32 -22.04
C LYS A 98 -1.26 9.88 -21.56
N GLN A 99 -2.26 9.63 -20.72
CA GLN A 99 -2.53 8.29 -20.20
C GLN A 99 -3.03 7.37 -21.33
N PRO A 100 -2.48 6.16 -21.46
CA PRO A 100 -3.04 5.12 -22.32
C PRO A 100 -4.46 4.74 -21.91
N GLY A 101 -5.36 4.62 -22.89
CA GLY A 101 -6.80 4.43 -22.65
C GLY A 101 -7.16 3.15 -21.89
N GLY A 102 -6.40 2.07 -22.03
CA GLY A 102 -6.66 0.80 -21.36
C GLY A 102 -6.10 0.68 -19.94
N LEU A 103 -5.50 1.73 -19.37
CA LEU A 103 -5.26 1.82 -17.92
C LEU A 103 -6.58 2.09 -17.18
N VAL A 104 -7.55 1.22 -17.34
CA VAL A 104 -8.81 1.25 -16.62
C VAL A 104 -8.88 0.00 -15.77
N LEU A 105 -9.33 0.15 -14.53
CA LEU A 105 -9.52 -1.01 -13.66
C LEU A 105 -10.71 -1.83 -14.20
N PRO A 106 -10.50 -3.07 -14.70
CA PRO A 106 -11.61 -3.93 -15.06
C PRO A 106 -12.50 -4.19 -13.83
N PRO A 107 -13.80 -4.47 -14.03
CA PRO A 107 -14.72 -4.80 -12.95
C PRO A 107 -14.30 -6.13 -12.29
N VAL A 108 -13.48 -6.02 -11.25
CA VAL A 108 -13.03 -7.18 -10.47
C VAL A 108 -14.15 -7.59 -9.51
N ARG A 109 -14.80 -8.73 -9.78
CA ARG A 109 -15.75 -9.36 -8.87
C ARG A 109 -15.01 -9.92 -7.65
N LYS A 110 -15.05 -9.21 -6.52
CA LYS A 110 -14.56 -9.75 -5.24
C LYS A 110 -15.64 -10.63 -4.61
N PRO A 111 -15.36 -11.89 -4.26
CA PRO A 111 -16.24 -12.63 -3.37
C PRO A 111 -16.27 -11.90 -2.02
N LYS A 112 -17.44 -11.43 -1.59
CA LYS A 112 -17.62 -10.84 -0.26
C LYS A 112 -17.48 -11.97 0.77
N ARG A 113 -16.28 -12.17 1.30
CA ARG A 113 -16.05 -13.07 2.45
C ARG A 113 -16.46 -12.33 3.72
N LEU A 114 -17.26 -12.99 4.55
CA LEU A 114 -17.56 -12.47 5.88
C LEU A 114 -16.27 -12.45 6.71
N PRO A 115 -16.01 -11.37 7.49
CA PRO A 115 -14.87 -11.32 8.37
C PRO A 115 -14.99 -12.44 9.42
N ARG A 116 -13.94 -13.24 9.57
CA ARG A 116 -13.84 -14.19 10.68
C ARG A 116 -13.36 -13.40 11.89
N VAL A 117 -14.24 -13.23 12.88
CA VAL A 117 -13.95 -12.55 14.14
C VAL A 117 -13.70 -13.60 15.23
N LEU A 118 -12.81 -13.28 16.17
CA LEU A 118 -12.54 -14.12 17.33
C LEU A 118 -13.69 -14.01 18.34
N SER A 119 -14.01 -15.10 19.03
CA SER A 119 -14.94 -15.05 20.17
C SER A 119 -14.28 -14.37 21.38
N GLN A 120 -15.11 -13.87 22.31
CA GLN A 120 -14.61 -13.25 23.54
C GLN A 120 -13.69 -14.20 24.34
N GLU A 121 -14.02 -15.50 24.39
CA GLU A 121 -13.20 -16.52 25.03
C GLU A 121 -11.83 -16.70 24.33
N GLN A 122 -11.81 -16.68 23.01
CA GLN A 122 -10.57 -16.77 22.23
C GLN A 122 -9.67 -15.57 22.48
N ILE A 123 -10.25 -14.37 22.59
CA ILE A 123 -9.52 -13.13 22.89
C ILE A 123 -8.98 -13.16 24.32
N ALA A 124 -9.80 -13.55 25.30
CA ALA A 124 -9.37 -13.70 26.69
C ALA A 124 -8.26 -14.75 26.84
N ARG A 125 -8.31 -15.84 26.06
CA ARG A 125 -7.23 -16.83 26.02
C ARG A 125 -5.97 -16.27 25.36
N LEU A 126 -6.09 -15.49 24.29
CA LEU A 126 -4.96 -14.85 23.63
C LEU A 126 -4.23 -13.88 24.59
N ILE A 127 -4.96 -12.93 25.18
CA ILE A 127 -4.42 -11.89 26.07
C ILE A 127 -3.76 -12.50 27.32
N ARG A 128 -4.31 -13.60 27.87
CA ARG A 128 -3.74 -14.27 29.05
C ARG A 128 -2.39 -14.95 28.80
N ASN A 129 -2.11 -15.38 27.58
CA ASN A 129 -0.88 -16.10 27.23
C ASN A 129 0.24 -15.17 26.69
N CYS A 130 -0.01 -13.86 26.64
CA CYS A 130 0.96 -12.87 26.18
C CYS A 130 1.83 -12.33 27.32
N ALA A 131 3.05 -11.90 27.00
CA ALA A 131 3.91 -11.15 27.92
C ALA A 131 3.29 -9.78 28.26
N LEU A 132 3.77 -9.12 29.32
CA LEU A 132 3.16 -7.90 29.86
C LEU A 132 2.95 -6.79 28.81
N PHE A 133 3.95 -6.58 27.94
CA PHE A 133 3.87 -5.58 26.87
C PHE A 133 2.78 -5.93 25.85
N ASP A 134 2.85 -7.13 25.26
CA ASP A 134 1.89 -7.58 24.25
C ASP A 134 0.47 -7.66 24.82
N LYS A 135 0.34 -8.10 26.07
CA LYS A 135 -0.94 -8.16 26.79
C LYS A 135 -1.57 -6.77 26.91
N THR A 136 -0.80 -5.79 27.34
CA THR A 136 -1.27 -4.39 27.48
C THR A 136 -1.66 -3.81 26.12
N LEU A 137 -0.81 -4.02 25.10
CA LEU A 137 -1.08 -3.54 23.74
C LEU A 137 -2.36 -4.16 23.15
N LEU A 138 -2.51 -5.48 23.25
CA LEU A 138 -3.69 -6.19 22.74
C LEU A 138 -4.96 -5.80 23.48
N ALA A 139 -4.89 -5.62 24.80
CA ALA A 139 -6.03 -5.16 25.60
C ALA A 139 -6.48 -3.75 25.16
N ILE A 140 -5.54 -2.81 25.02
CA ILE A 140 -5.84 -1.44 24.57
C ILE A 140 -6.42 -1.45 23.14
N ILE A 141 -5.83 -2.22 22.22
CA ILE A 141 -6.35 -2.33 20.85
C ILE A 141 -7.76 -2.89 20.83
N TYR A 142 -8.03 -3.92 21.64
CA TYR A 142 -9.34 -4.57 21.70
C TYR A 142 -10.40 -3.66 22.32
N ASP A 143 -10.11 -3.07 23.49
CA ASP A 143 -11.07 -2.26 24.25
C ASP A 143 -11.31 -0.89 23.63
N CYS A 144 -10.27 -0.26 23.06
CA CYS A 144 -10.38 1.06 22.43
C CYS A 144 -10.57 1.01 20.91
N ALA A 145 -10.68 -0.20 20.33
CA ALA A 145 -10.83 -0.44 18.88
C ALA A 145 -9.78 0.29 18.01
N LEU A 146 -8.54 0.39 18.50
CA LEU A 146 -7.47 1.12 17.81
C LEU A 146 -7.00 0.37 16.56
N ARG A 147 -6.69 1.12 15.50
CA ARG A 147 -5.95 0.56 14.37
C ARG A 147 -4.49 0.39 14.76
N VAL A 148 -3.81 -0.58 14.13
CA VAL A 148 -2.38 -0.84 14.36
C VAL A 148 -1.54 0.44 14.26
N GLY A 149 -1.77 1.26 13.24
CA GLY A 149 -1.04 2.52 13.06
C GLY A 149 -1.32 3.58 14.13
N GLU A 150 -2.50 3.54 14.76
CA GLU A 150 -2.87 4.43 15.88
C GLU A 150 -2.20 3.93 17.17
N ALA A 151 -2.30 2.62 17.44
CA ALA A 151 -1.66 1.98 18.59
C ALA A 151 -0.13 2.15 18.60
N CYS A 152 0.53 2.05 17.43
CA CYS A 152 1.98 2.27 17.31
C CYS A 152 2.42 3.72 17.55
N ARG A 153 1.51 4.69 17.49
CA ARG A 153 1.82 6.12 17.67
C ARG A 153 1.39 6.67 19.02
N LEU A 154 0.73 5.85 19.84
CA LEU A 154 0.23 6.24 21.14
C LEU A 154 1.36 6.74 22.03
N ARG A 155 1.17 7.90 22.66
CA ARG A 155 2.12 8.51 23.59
C ARG A 155 1.57 8.45 25.02
N TRP A 156 2.45 8.66 25.99
CA TRP A 156 2.06 8.78 27.39
C TRP A 156 1.04 9.90 27.61
N ASP A 157 1.21 11.04 26.94
CA ASP A 157 0.33 12.20 27.07
C ASP A 157 -1.08 11.98 26.48
N ASP A 158 -1.25 10.97 25.63
CA ASP A 158 -2.53 10.63 25.03
C ASP A 158 -3.46 9.86 25.99
N ILE A 159 -2.92 9.39 27.13
CA ILE A 159 -3.63 8.54 28.09
C ILE A 159 -4.07 9.38 29.28
N CYS A 160 -5.37 9.60 29.41
CA CYS A 160 -5.96 10.27 30.57
C CYS A 160 -6.51 9.23 31.55
N PHE A 161 -5.71 8.89 32.56
CA PHE A 161 -6.08 7.90 33.57
C PHE A 161 -7.30 8.33 34.40
N ASP A 162 -7.39 9.61 34.78
CA ASP A 162 -8.50 10.14 35.59
C ASP A 162 -9.86 9.97 34.91
N ARG A 163 -9.89 10.21 33.60
CA ARG A 163 -11.13 10.16 32.80
C ARG A 163 -11.32 8.80 32.12
N LYS A 164 -10.36 7.87 32.26
CA LYS A 164 -10.29 6.59 31.53
C LYS A 164 -10.50 6.79 30.03
N LYS A 165 -9.81 7.78 29.46
CA LYS A 165 -9.91 8.14 28.04
C LYS A 165 -8.54 8.06 27.37
N LEU A 166 -8.58 7.72 26.10
CA LEU A 166 -7.42 7.67 25.22
C LEU A 166 -7.68 8.60 24.04
N PHE A 167 -6.76 9.52 23.80
CA PHE A 167 -6.83 10.46 22.69
C PHE A 167 -6.07 9.90 21.48
N VAL A 168 -6.74 9.80 20.33
CA VAL A 168 -6.11 9.31 19.09
C VAL A 168 -5.91 10.49 18.16
N PHE A 169 -4.67 10.91 17.98
CA PHE A 169 -4.31 11.96 17.03
C PHE A 169 -4.14 11.39 15.62
N GLN A 170 -4.72 12.08 14.61
CA GLN A 170 -4.65 11.72 13.19
C GLN A 170 -5.38 10.42 12.83
N GLY A 171 -6.61 10.29 13.32
CA GLY A 171 -7.56 9.32 12.78
C GLY A 171 -7.80 9.53 11.28
N LYS A 172 -8.43 8.54 10.64
CA LYS A 172 -8.77 8.61 9.21
C LYS A 172 -9.51 9.93 8.89
N GLY A 173 -8.88 10.79 8.08
CA GLY A 173 -9.39 12.13 7.76
C GLY A 173 -8.60 13.30 8.38
N ARG A 174 -7.44 13.04 9.02
CA ARG A 174 -6.64 14.06 9.74
C ARG A 174 -7.43 14.74 10.88
N LYS A 175 -8.31 13.99 11.52
CA LYS A 175 -9.03 14.42 12.73
C LYS A 175 -8.42 13.80 13.97
#